data_AF-A0A6G2XG77-F1
#
_entry.id   AF-A0A6G2XG77-F1
#
_cell.length_a   1.000
_cell.length_b   1.000
_cell.length_c   1.000
_cell.angle_alpha   90.00
_cell.angle_beta   90.00
_cell.angle_gamma   90.00
#
_symmetry.space_group_name_H-M   'P 1'
#
loop_
_entity.id
_entity.type
_entity.pdbx_description
1 polymer ?
#
loop_
_entity_poly.entity_id
_entity_poly.type
_entity_poly.pdbx_seq_one_letter_code
_entity_poly.pdbx_strand_id
1 'polypeptide(L)'
;MRALRVLLIVVVILGVLFVVVDRVAVYFAEDQAADKLRTTQNLAETPDVSIKGFPFLTQVASGELDDVEVGIKHYEADTGKDGQKIRIDDLKADMRDVTFSGDYSSATAAGATGTATISYSELLKTAKSEPTQLLPGVTTQVIGLSNGGNGKIKVALKVSVLPQPVYVLSSVAVQGNKMKVTADGLPKFGGLSLAEDRVRSITDFQQAIDQLPGGIQLDSVRAAADGVEIAVKGSNVKLAG
;
A
#
# COMPACT_ATOMS: atom_id res chain seq x y z
N MET A 1 37.08 -47.36 6.57
CA MET A 1 37.44 -46.20 5.72
C MET A 1 36.67 -46.13 4.40
N ARG A 2 36.61 -47.19 3.57
CA ARG A 2 35.91 -47.15 2.25
C ARG A 2 34.40 -46.97 2.35
N ALA A 3 33.72 -47.75 3.20
CA ALA A 3 32.26 -47.62 3.41
C ALA A 3 31.85 -46.24 3.95
N LEU A 4 32.64 -45.67 4.87
CA LEU A 4 32.42 -44.33 5.39
C LEU A 4 32.56 -43.25 4.29
N ARG A 5 33.56 -43.40 3.41
CA ARG A 5 33.74 -42.48 2.27
C ARG A 5 32.58 -42.58 1.27
N VAL A 6 32.10 -43.79 0.96
CA VAL A 6 30.95 -44.00 0.08
C VAL A 6 29.68 -43.41 0.69
N LEU A 7 29.44 -43.66 1.98
CA LEU A 7 28.30 -43.09 2.70
C LEU A 7 28.33 -41.56 2.66
N LEU A 8 29.49 -40.94 2.94
CA LEU A 8 29.65 -39.49 2.86
C LEU A 8 29.37 -38.94 1.46
N ILE A 9 29.87 -39.60 0.40
CA ILE A 9 29.61 -39.18 -0.97
C ILE A 9 28.11 -39.25 -1.28
N VAL A 10 27.44 -40.34 -0.90
CA VAL A 10 25.99 -40.49 -1.11
C VAL A 10 25.21 -39.40 -0.37
N VAL A 11 25.55 -39.14 0.89
CA VAL A 11 24.91 -38.08 1.68
C VAL A 11 25.11 -36.70 1.03
N VAL A 12 26.31 -36.41 0.54
CA VAL A 12 26.58 -35.14 -0.16
C VAL A 12 25.78 -35.04 -1.45
N ILE A 13 25.73 -36.10 -2.26
CA ILE A 13 24.93 -36.11 -3.50
C ILE A 13 23.45 -35.90 -3.20
N LEU A 14 22.90 -36.61 -2.22
CA LEU A 14 21.50 -36.45 -1.81
C LEU A 14 21.23 -35.06 -1.26
N GLY A 15 22.15 -34.50 -0.48
CA GLY A 15 22.06 -33.12 0.02
C GLY A 15 22.00 -32.10 -1.11
N VAL A 16 22.87 -32.24 -2.11
CA VAL A 16 22.86 -31.37 -3.31
C VAL A 16 21.55 -31.53 -4.09
N LEU A 17 21.11 -32.77 -4.34
CA LEU A 17 19.87 -33.02 -5.04
C LEU A 17 18.66 -32.42 -4.32
N PHE A 18 18.61 -32.54 -2.99
CA PHE A 18 17.56 -31.96 -2.16
C PHE A 18 17.51 -30.43 -2.32
N VAL A 19 18.66 -29.75 -2.25
CA VAL A 19 18.74 -28.29 -2.44
C VAL A 19 18.22 -27.89 -3.83
N VAL A 20 18.56 -28.64 -4.88
CA VAL A 20 18.09 -28.35 -6.25
C VAL A 20 16.58 -28.49 -6.35
N VAL A 21 16.01 -29.59 -5.84
CA VAL A 21 14.56 -29.82 -5.87
C VAL A 21 13.82 -28.76 -5.07
N ASP A 22 14.33 -28.40 -3.89
CA ASP A 22 13.76 -27.36 -3.04
C ASP A 22 13.65 -26.01 -3.76
N ARG A 23 14.71 -25.62 -4.50
CA ARG A 23 14.74 -24.35 -5.23
C ARG A 23 13.89 -24.33 -6.49
N VAL A 24 13.74 -25.46 -7.17
CA VAL A 24 12.80 -25.57 -8.28
C VAL A 24 11.35 -25.52 -7.78
N ALA A 25 11.07 -26.16 -6.63
CA ALA A 25 9.74 -26.21 -6.06
C ALA A 25 9.23 -24.82 -5.64
N VAL A 26 10.08 -24.00 -4.98
CA VAL A 26 9.68 -22.64 -4.58
C VAL A 26 9.39 -21.75 -5.79
N TYR A 27 10.22 -21.81 -6.83
CA TYR A 27 10.02 -21.02 -8.05
C TYR A 27 8.69 -21.35 -8.73
N PHE A 28 8.36 -22.64 -8.81
CA PHE A 28 7.08 -23.08 -9.35
C PHE A 28 5.89 -22.65 -8.48
N ALA A 29 6.06 -22.66 -7.15
CA ALA A 29 5.04 -22.21 -6.22
C ALA A 29 4.79 -20.69 -6.32
N GLU A 30 5.84 -19.88 -6.45
CA GLU A 30 5.79 -18.43 -6.67
C GLU A 30 5.00 -18.10 -7.94
N ASP A 31 5.34 -18.71 -9.08
CA ASP A 31 4.63 -18.53 -10.36
C ASP A 31 3.15 -18.92 -10.25
N GLN A 32 2.87 -20.07 -9.63
CA GLN A 32 1.50 -20.57 -9.50
C GLN A 32 0.65 -19.68 -8.58
N ALA A 33 1.25 -19.12 -7.53
CA ALA A 33 0.61 -18.14 -6.64
C ALA A 33 0.33 -16.83 -7.37
N ALA A 34 1.29 -16.34 -8.16
CA ALA A 34 1.15 -15.13 -8.96
C ALA A 34 -0.01 -15.25 -9.96
N ASP A 35 -0.10 -16.38 -10.69
CA ASP A 35 -1.19 -16.62 -11.64
C ASP A 35 -2.56 -16.75 -10.97
N LYS A 36 -2.62 -17.39 -9.80
CA LYS A 36 -3.85 -17.47 -9.01
C LYS A 36 -4.30 -16.10 -8.51
N LEU A 37 -3.37 -15.27 -8.05
CA LEU A 37 -3.67 -13.89 -7.63
C LEU A 37 -4.15 -13.05 -8.81
N ARG A 38 -3.48 -13.16 -9.96
CA ARG A 38 -3.88 -12.48 -11.20
C ARG A 38 -5.32 -12.79 -11.59
N THR A 39 -5.69 -14.08 -11.58
CA THR A 39 -7.03 -14.52 -11.99
C THR A 39 -8.09 -14.19 -10.95
N THR A 40 -7.82 -14.44 -9.66
CA THR A 40 -8.79 -14.22 -8.58
C THR A 40 -9.08 -12.73 -8.36
N GLN A 41 -8.06 -11.88 -8.48
CA GLN A 41 -8.18 -10.42 -8.31
C GLN A 41 -8.39 -9.69 -9.66
N ASN A 42 -8.54 -10.42 -10.76
CA ASN A 42 -8.73 -9.88 -12.11
C ASN A 42 -7.69 -8.79 -12.47
N LEU A 43 -6.42 -9.06 -12.18
CA LEU A 43 -5.32 -8.13 -12.39
C LEU A 43 -4.93 -8.05 -13.86
N ALA A 44 -4.62 -6.85 -14.33
CA ALA A 44 -4.15 -6.64 -15.70
C ALA A 44 -2.79 -7.32 -15.95
N GLU A 45 -1.89 -7.24 -14.97
CA GLU A 45 -0.53 -7.79 -15.00
C GLU A 45 -0.38 -8.94 -14.00
N THR A 46 0.58 -9.83 -14.26
CA THR A 46 0.95 -10.87 -13.29
C THR A 46 1.67 -10.20 -12.11
N PRO A 47 1.22 -10.43 -10.87
CA PRO A 47 1.87 -9.89 -9.69
C PRO A 47 3.19 -10.61 -9.42
N ASP A 48 4.11 -9.93 -8.73
CA ASP A 48 5.35 -10.52 -8.24
C ASP A 48 5.06 -11.20 -6.90
N VAL A 49 5.43 -12.46 -6.76
CA VAL A 49 5.29 -13.21 -5.51
C VAL A 49 6.63 -13.80 -5.18
N SER A 50 7.12 -13.57 -3.97
CA SER A 50 8.34 -14.20 -3.47
C SER A 50 8.09 -14.90 -2.15
N ILE A 51 8.50 -16.16 -2.07
CA ILE A 51 8.43 -16.98 -0.87
C ILE A 51 9.86 -17.15 -0.37
N LYS A 52 10.15 -16.57 0.79
CA LYS A 52 11.48 -16.66 1.41
C LYS A 52 11.58 -17.90 2.31
N GLY A 53 12.76 -18.07 2.88
CA GLY A 53 13.09 -19.19 3.76
C GLY A 53 13.71 -20.38 3.03
N PHE A 54 14.35 -21.25 3.81
CA PHE A 54 15.05 -22.43 3.32
C PHE A 54 15.20 -23.49 4.41
N PRO A 55 14.88 -24.77 4.14
CA PRO A 55 14.31 -25.31 2.90
C PRO A 55 12.81 -25.02 2.74
N PHE A 56 12.38 -24.64 1.55
CA PHE A 56 10.96 -24.38 1.23
C PHE A 56 10.07 -25.61 1.46
N LEU A 57 10.51 -26.79 1.00
CA LEU A 57 9.75 -28.03 1.14
C LEU A 57 9.54 -28.41 2.61
N THR A 58 10.48 -28.07 3.49
CA THR A 58 10.35 -28.29 4.93
C THR A 58 9.29 -27.37 5.53
N GLN A 59 9.27 -26.10 5.14
CA GLN A 59 8.27 -25.12 5.55
C GLN A 59 6.85 -25.55 5.10
N VAL A 60 6.69 -25.93 3.83
CA VAL A 60 5.41 -26.46 3.33
C VAL A 60 4.98 -27.70 4.12
N ALA A 61 5.91 -28.61 4.43
CA ALA A 61 5.60 -29.81 5.22
C ALA A 61 5.22 -29.50 6.68
N SER A 62 5.71 -28.40 7.25
CA SER A 62 5.27 -27.92 8.57
C SER A 62 3.94 -27.15 8.51
N GLY A 63 3.43 -26.82 7.32
CA GLY A 63 2.21 -26.04 7.15
C GLY A 63 2.39 -24.55 7.46
N GLU A 64 3.63 -24.06 7.40
CA GLU A 64 3.99 -22.68 7.74
C GLU A 64 4.98 -22.12 6.70
N LEU A 65 4.88 -20.83 6.37
CA LEU A 65 5.88 -20.12 5.57
C LEU A 65 6.40 -18.93 6.36
N ASP A 66 7.73 -18.80 6.46
CA ASP A 66 8.36 -17.80 7.31
C ASP A 66 8.08 -16.37 6.82
N ASP A 67 8.18 -16.15 5.50
CA ASP A 67 8.09 -14.82 4.90
C ASP A 67 7.62 -14.93 3.44
N VAL A 68 6.53 -14.21 3.13
CA VAL A 68 5.88 -14.14 1.82
C VAL A 68 5.72 -12.67 1.43
N GLU A 69 6.32 -12.30 0.31
CA GLU A 69 6.23 -10.97 -0.28
C GLU A 69 5.33 -11.02 -1.52
N VAL A 70 4.43 -10.04 -1.67
CA VAL A 70 3.57 -9.89 -2.85
C VAL A 70 3.63 -8.45 -3.34
N GLY A 71 3.89 -8.26 -4.63
CA GLY A 71 3.90 -6.97 -5.31
C GLY A 71 2.90 -6.93 -6.46
N ILE A 72 1.93 -6.02 -6.40
CA ILE A 72 0.91 -5.80 -7.44
C ILE A 72 1.09 -4.40 -7.99
N LYS A 73 1.25 -4.30 -9.32
CA LYS A 73 1.29 -3.01 -10.02
C LYS A 73 -0.08 -2.67 -10.60
N HIS A 74 -0.38 -1.37 -10.64
CA HIS A 74 -1.58 -0.82 -11.28
C HIS A 74 -2.89 -1.48 -10.82
N TYR A 75 -3.01 -1.72 -9.52
CA TYR A 75 -4.19 -2.32 -8.91
C TYR A 75 -5.36 -1.32 -8.90
N GLU A 76 -6.54 -1.75 -9.35
CA GLU A 76 -7.76 -0.95 -9.25
C GLU A 76 -8.54 -1.36 -7.99
N ALA A 77 -8.54 -0.49 -6.98
CA ALA A 77 -9.34 -0.70 -5.78
C ALA A 77 -10.68 0.03 -5.88
N ASP A 78 -11.75 -0.59 -5.40
CA ASP A 78 -13.03 0.08 -5.21
C ASP A 78 -12.94 1.04 -4.00
N THR A 79 -13.44 2.26 -4.16
CA THR A 79 -13.46 3.26 -3.09
C THR A 79 -14.68 3.15 -2.17
N GLY A 80 -15.62 2.24 -2.47
CA GLY A 80 -16.85 2.05 -1.72
C GLY A 80 -17.90 3.15 -1.92
N LYS A 81 -17.64 4.11 -2.82
CA LYS A 81 -18.57 5.18 -3.21
C LYS A 81 -18.92 5.02 -4.68
N ASP A 82 -20.21 4.77 -4.96
CA ASP A 82 -20.82 4.85 -6.30
C ASP A 82 -20.01 4.21 -7.45
N GLY A 83 -19.38 3.06 -7.21
CA GLY A 83 -18.57 2.34 -8.21
C GLY A 83 -17.32 3.09 -8.68
N GLN A 84 -16.89 4.14 -7.95
CA GLN A 84 -15.64 4.83 -8.21
C GLN A 84 -14.47 3.91 -7.83
N LYS A 85 -13.60 3.68 -8.80
CA LYS A 85 -12.33 3.00 -8.60
C LYS A 85 -11.21 4.01 -8.41
N ILE A 86 -10.23 3.64 -7.60
CA ILE A 86 -8.96 4.36 -7.46
C ILE A 86 -7.82 3.44 -7.91
N ARG A 87 -6.95 3.99 -8.75
CA ARG A 87 -5.76 3.27 -9.22
C ARG A 87 -4.62 3.41 -8.21
N ILE A 88 -4.16 2.28 -7.70
CA ILE A 88 -2.96 2.15 -6.88
C ILE A 88 -1.82 1.75 -7.81
N ASP A 89 -0.77 2.58 -7.88
CA ASP A 89 0.33 2.38 -8.82
C ASP A 89 1.25 1.22 -8.41
N ASP A 90 1.56 1.14 -7.12
CA ASP A 90 2.38 0.08 -6.52
C ASP A 90 1.73 -0.35 -5.20
N LEU A 91 1.46 -1.64 -5.06
CA LEU A 91 0.91 -2.27 -3.85
C LEU A 91 1.84 -3.41 -3.45
N LYS A 92 2.44 -3.32 -2.27
CA LYS A 92 3.29 -4.38 -1.71
C LYS A 92 2.74 -4.86 -0.38
N ALA A 93 2.83 -6.16 -0.15
CA ALA A 93 2.52 -6.80 1.10
C ALA A 93 3.66 -7.75 1.49
N ASP A 94 4.03 -7.73 2.75
CA ASP A 94 5.01 -8.60 3.40
C ASP A 94 4.29 -9.29 4.55
N MET A 95 4.28 -10.62 4.55
CA MET A 95 3.55 -11.45 5.49
C MET A 95 4.52 -12.41 6.15
N ARG A 96 4.55 -12.41 7.47
CA ARG A 96 5.47 -13.20 8.29
C ARG A 96 4.74 -14.25 9.08
N ASP A 97 5.40 -15.40 9.21
CA ASP A 97 4.93 -16.58 9.92
C ASP A 97 3.50 -16.92 9.49
N VAL A 98 3.36 -17.26 8.21
CA VAL A 98 2.07 -17.60 7.57
C VAL A 98 1.74 -19.05 7.86
N THR A 99 0.75 -19.29 8.70
CA THR A 99 0.26 -20.63 9.03
C THR A 99 -0.97 -20.98 8.20
N PHE A 100 -0.96 -22.16 7.59
CA PHE A 100 -2.10 -22.72 6.87
C PHE A 100 -2.98 -23.58 7.79
N SER A 101 -4.29 -23.61 7.54
CA SER A 101 -5.16 -24.60 8.19
C SER A 101 -4.76 -26.02 7.76
N GLY A 102 -5.10 -27.04 8.56
CA GLY A 102 -4.68 -28.43 8.28
C GLY A 102 -5.19 -29.00 6.94
N ASP A 103 -6.21 -28.38 6.34
CA ASP A 103 -6.76 -28.67 5.02
C ASP A 103 -6.30 -27.68 3.93
N TYR A 104 -5.42 -26.72 4.26
CA TYR A 104 -4.90 -25.66 3.40
C TYR A 104 -5.99 -24.75 2.78
N SER A 105 -7.18 -24.71 3.37
CA SER A 105 -8.29 -23.88 2.89
C SER A 105 -8.20 -22.41 3.35
N SER A 106 -7.43 -22.15 4.40
CA SER A 106 -7.22 -20.81 4.95
C SER A 106 -5.77 -20.59 5.37
N ALA A 107 -5.38 -19.32 5.44
CA ALA A 107 -4.03 -18.92 5.85
C ALA A 107 -4.10 -17.67 6.74
N THR A 108 -3.26 -17.64 7.78
CA THR A 108 -3.15 -16.52 8.72
C THR A 108 -1.68 -16.15 8.92
N ALA A 109 -1.34 -14.88 8.76
CA ALA A 109 0.00 -14.37 9.06
C ALA A 109 0.06 -13.85 10.50
N ALA A 110 1.10 -14.21 11.25
CA ALA A 110 1.30 -13.66 12.59
C ALA A 110 1.53 -12.14 12.54
N GLY A 111 2.27 -11.67 11.53
CA GLY A 111 2.48 -10.26 11.24
C GLY A 111 2.37 -9.97 9.75
N ALA A 112 1.81 -8.81 9.40
CA ALA A 112 1.82 -8.34 8.02
C ALA A 112 2.11 -6.85 7.96
N THR A 113 2.86 -6.44 6.96
CA THR A 113 3.04 -5.03 6.59
C THR A 113 2.69 -4.83 5.13
N GLY A 114 2.27 -3.62 4.77
CA GLY A 114 1.94 -3.31 3.39
C GLY A 114 2.18 -1.85 3.07
N THR A 115 2.48 -1.59 1.81
CA THR A 115 2.62 -0.24 1.26
C THR A 115 1.77 -0.10 0.00
N ALA A 116 1.10 1.04 -0.14
CA ALA A 116 0.33 1.39 -1.33
C ALA A 116 0.70 2.80 -1.76
N THR A 117 1.03 2.96 -3.05
CA THR A 117 1.36 4.26 -3.64
C THR A 117 0.26 4.68 -4.60
N ILE A 118 -0.31 5.86 -4.38
CA ILE A 118 -1.32 6.45 -5.26
C ILE A 118 -0.75 7.73 -5.87
N SER A 119 -0.64 7.79 -7.19
CA SER A 119 -0.11 8.99 -7.85
C SER A 119 -0.96 10.24 -7.61
N TYR A 120 -0.29 11.39 -7.61
CA TYR A 120 -0.95 12.69 -7.50
C TYR A 120 -1.99 12.92 -8.60
N SER A 121 -1.77 12.36 -9.79
CA SER A 121 -2.71 12.45 -10.90
C SER A 121 -4.03 11.73 -10.61
N GLU A 122 -3.95 10.60 -9.93
CA GLU A 122 -5.12 9.81 -9.54
C GLU A 122 -5.86 10.49 -8.41
N LEU A 123 -5.15 10.94 -7.37
CA LEU A 123 -5.74 11.72 -6.27
C LEU A 123 -6.42 12.99 -6.79
N LEU A 124 -5.86 13.64 -7.81
CA LEU A 124 -6.44 14.83 -8.41
C LEU A 124 -7.75 14.51 -9.16
N LYS A 125 -7.93 13.31 -9.73
CA LYS A 125 -9.22 12.95 -10.35
C LYS A 125 -10.34 12.93 -9.31
N THR A 126 -10.05 12.41 -8.13
CA THR A 126 -11.00 12.38 -7.00
C THR A 126 -11.16 13.76 -6.36
N ALA A 127 -10.07 14.54 -6.28
CA ALA A 127 -10.04 15.87 -5.66
C ALA A 127 -10.45 17.02 -6.61
N LYS A 128 -10.67 16.76 -7.91
CA LYS A 128 -11.30 17.68 -8.87
C LYS A 128 -12.79 17.84 -8.54
N SER A 129 -13.08 18.14 -7.28
CA SER A 129 -14.39 18.55 -6.82
C SER A 129 -14.73 19.91 -7.44
N GLU A 130 -16.02 20.15 -7.57
CA GLU A 130 -16.58 21.38 -8.15
C GLU A 130 -15.98 22.64 -7.50
N PRO A 131 -15.94 23.77 -8.23
CA PRO A 131 -15.49 25.04 -7.68
C PRO A 131 -16.19 25.34 -6.35
N THR A 132 -15.42 25.34 -5.27
CA THR A 132 -15.95 25.55 -3.92
C THR A 132 -15.97 27.05 -3.64
N GLN A 133 -17.10 27.57 -3.16
CA GLN A 133 -17.21 28.97 -2.78
C GLN A 133 -16.43 29.21 -1.47
N LEU A 134 -15.40 30.04 -1.54
CA LEU A 134 -14.66 30.51 -0.37
C LEU A 134 -15.36 31.69 0.30
N LEU A 135 -15.80 32.64 -0.53
CA LEU A 135 -16.50 33.87 -0.15
C LEU A 135 -17.58 34.16 -1.20
N PRO A 136 -18.60 35.00 -0.90
CA PRO A 136 -19.57 35.44 -1.89
C PRO A 136 -18.87 36.01 -3.13
N GLY A 137 -19.04 35.35 -4.29
CA GLY A 137 -18.41 35.74 -5.56
C GLY A 137 -16.96 35.27 -5.77
N VAL A 138 -16.35 34.54 -4.83
CA VAL A 138 -14.98 34.00 -4.95
C VAL A 138 -14.98 32.48 -4.80
N THR A 139 -14.64 31.79 -5.88
CA THR A 139 -14.47 30.33 -5.91
C THR A 139 -13.00 29.91 -5.91
N THR A 140 -12.75 28.70 -5.40
CA THR A 140 -11.47 27.99 -5.47
C THR A 140 -11.64 26.59 -6.05
N GLN A 141 -10.60 26.09 -6.71
CA GLN A 141 -10.55 24.72 -7.23
C GLN A 141 -9.14 24.16 -7.10
N VAL A 142 -9.03 22.88 -6.73
CA VAL A 142 -7.75 22.15 -6.78
C VAL A 142 -7.42 21.85 -8.23
N ILE A 143 -6.31 22.39 -8.71
CA ILE A 143 -5.84 22.21 -10.10
C ILE A 143 -4.59 21.34 -10.20
N GLY A 144 -3.94 21.04 -9.08
CA GLY A 144 -2.73 20.22 -9.06
C GLY A 144 -2.36 19.74 -7.67
N LEU A 145 -1.73 18.56 -7.63
CA LEU A 145 -1.11 17.96 -6.46
C LEU A 145 0.32 17.56 -6.85
N SER A 146 1.27 17.75 -5.93
CA SER A 146 2.68 17.45 -6.17
C SER A 146 3.43 17.25 -4.86
N ASN A 147 4.66 16.73 -4.92
CA ASN A 147 5.53 16.63 -3.75
C ASN A 147 5.94 18.04 -3.26
N GLY A 148 5.62 18.36 -2.01
CA GLY A 148 5.99 19.60 -1.34
C GLY A 148 7.32 19.55 -0.58
N GLY A 149 7.97 18.39 -0.53
CA GLY A 149 9.16 18.13 0.27
C GLY A 149 8.84 17.85 1.73
N ASN A 150 9.78 17.21 2.44
CA ASN A 150 9.66 16.87 3.87
C ASN A 150 8.36 16.11 4.23
N GLY A 151 7.89 15.23 3.34
CA GLY A 151 6.67 14.45 3.54
C GLY A 151 5.36 15.23 3.38
N LYS A 152 5.42 16.48 2.89
CA LYS A 152 4.24 17.34 2.67
C LYS A 152 3.74 17.28 1.24
N ILE A 153 2.43 17.42 1.06
CA ILE A 153 1.78 17.51 -0.25
C ILE A 153 1.65 18.99 -0.62
N LYS A 154 2.12 19.37 -1.81
CA LYS A 154 1.93 20.70 -2.38
C LYS A 154 0.65 20.72 -3.22
N VAL A 155 -0.33 21.47 -2.76
CA VAL A 155 -1.65 21.65 -3.39
C VAL A 155 -1.66 22.96 -4.17
N ALA A 156 -1.98 22.91 -5.46
CA ALA A 156 -2.17 24.08 -6.30
C ALA A 156 -3.67 24.42 -6.40
N LEU A 157 -4.03 25.63 -5.96
CA LEU A 157 -5.39 26.15 -5.92
C LEU A 157 -5.56 27.27 -6.95
N LYS A 158 -6.57 27.16 -7.81
CA LYS A 158 -6.99 28.25 -8.67
C LYS A 158 -8.05 29.06 -7.95
N VAL A 159 -7.75 30.31 -7.66
CA VAL A 159 -8.73 31.25 -7.09
C VAL A 159 -9.24 32.14 -8.21
N SER A 160 -10.56 32.23 -8.36
CA SER A 160 -11.23 32.99 -9.43
C SER A 160 -10.76 34.44 -9.60
N VAL A 161 -10.37 35.09 -8.50
CA VAL A 161 -9.93 36.50 -8.48
C VAL A 161 -8.41 36.69 -8.61
N LEU A 162 -7.62 35.62 -8.72
CA LEU A 162 -6.17 35.69 -8.91
C LEU A 162 -5.75 35.19 -10.31
N PRO A 163 -4.79 35.87 -10.96
CA PRO A 163 -4.28 35.45 -12.26
C PRO A 163 -3.33 34.25 -12.18
N GLN A 164 -2.75 33.99 -11.01
CA GLN A 164 -1.79 32.90 -10.77
C GLN A 164 -2.32 31.93 -9.70
N PRO A 165 -1.99 30.63 -9.79
CA PRO A 165 -2.40 29.66 -8.77
C PRO A 165 -1.69 29.92 -7.44
N VAL A 166 -2.41 29.61 -6.37
CA VAL A 166 -1.91 29.66 -5.00
C VAL A 166 -1.42 28.26 -4.61
N TYR A 167 -0.28 28.19 -3.92
CA TYR A 167 0.26 26.93 -3.43
C TYR A 167 0.12 26.83 -1.92
N VAL A 168 -0.38 25.70 -1.45
CA VAL A 168 -0.51 25.36 -0.03
C VAL A 168 0.27 24.08 0.22
N LEU A 169 1.05 24.05 1.30
CA LEU A 169 1.67 22.82 1.77
C LEU A 169 0.75 22.17 2.79
N SER A 170 0.50 20.88 2.64
CA SER A 170 -0.33 20.09 3.56
C SER A 170 0.50 18.98 4.16
N SER A 171 0.54 18.92 5.49
CA SER A 171 1.08 17.80 6.24
C SER A 171 0.00 16.74 6.44
N VAL A 172 0.40 15.46 6.43
CA VAL A 172 -0.49 14.36 6.75
C VAL A 172 0.06 13.67 8.00
N ALA A 173 -0.78 13.50 9.01
CA ALA A 173 -0.46 12.80 10.23
C ALA A 173 -1.44 11.66 10.44
N VAL A 174 -0.93 10.52 10.90
CA VAL A 174 -1.75 9.40 11.33
C VAL A 174 -1.84 9.43 12.85
N GLN A 175 -3.06 9.47 13.39
CA GLN A 175 -3.31 9.34 14.82
C GLN A 175 -4.29 8.19 15.05
N GLY A 176 -3.77 7.06 15.53
CA GLY A 176 -4.53 5.80 15.53
C GLY A 176 -4.84 5.35 14.11
N ASN A 177 -6.09 4.95 13.84
CA ASN A 177 -6.55 4.53 12.51
C ASN A 177 -7.15 5.69 11.67
N LYS A 178 -6.87 6.93 12.06
CA LYS A 178 -7.41 8.13 11.41
C LYS A 178 -6.30 8.88 10.69
N MET A 179 -6.55 9.18 9.41
CA MET A 179 -5.72 10.12 8.66
C MET A 179 -6.18 11.54 8.99
N LYS A 180 -5.26 12.36 9.48
CA LYS A 180 -5.47 13.80 9.69
C LYS A 180 -4.60 14.58 8.71
N VAL A 181 -5.22 15.23 7.75
CA VAL A 181 -4.53 16.20 6.88
C VAL A 181 -4.58 17.55 7.58
N THR A 182 -3.47 18.30 7.58
CA THR A 182 -3.38 19.65 8.15
C THR A 182 -2.71 20.58 7.13
N ALA A 183 -3.30 21.75 6.88
CA ALA A 183 -2.65 22.74 6.01
C ALA A 183 -1.56 23.51 6.79
N ASP A 184 -0.32 23.35 6.37
CA ASP A 184 0.83 24.04 6.96
C ASP A 184 0.98 25.42 6.32
N GLY A 185 0.32 26.40 6.94
CA GLY A 185 0.45 27.81 6.57
C GLY A 185 -0.40 28.19 5.36
N LEU A 186 -1.43 29.00 5.61
CA LEU A 186 -2.16 29.67 4.55
C LEU A 186 -1.41 30.97 4.22
N PRO A 187 -1.05 31.22 2.94
CA PRO A 187 -0.44 32.49 2.60
C PRO A 187 -1.44 33.62 2.86
N LYS A 188 -1.02 34.63 3.64
CA LYS A 188 -1.81 35.83 3.89
C LYS A 188 -1.74 36.71 2.64
N PHE A 189 -2.83 36.82 1.89
CA PHE A 189 -2.88 37.66 0.69
C PHE A 189 -3.55 39.00 0.98
N GLY A 190 -2.85 40.11 0.77
CA GLY A 190 -3.45 41.45 0.60
C GLY A 190 -4.38 41.94 1.72
N GLY A 191 -4.15 41.55 2.97
CA GLY A 191 -5.02 41.96 4.10
C GLY A 191 -6.31 41.14 4.24
N LEU A 192 -6.59 40.20 3.34
CA LEU A 192 -7.62 39.19 3.51
C LEU A 192 -7.05 38.07 4.37
N SER A 193 -7.35 38.10 5.67
CA SER A 193 -7.28 36.88 6.47
C SER A 193 -8.39 35.96 5.96
N LEU A 194 -8.04 34.99 5.11
CA LEU A 194 -8.89 33.81 4.92
C LEU A 194 -9.21 33.31 6.33
N ALA A 195 -10.49 33.35 6.73
CA ALA A 195 -10.90 32.99 8.08
C ALA A 195 -10.28 31.62 8.38
N GLU A 196 -9.29 31.62 9.27
CA GLU A 196 -8.40 30.48 9.52
C GLU A 196 -9.21 29.23 9.84
N ASP A 197 -10.32 29.45 10.57
CA ASP A 197 -11.29 28.43 10.98
C ASP A 197 -12.09 27.85 9.81
N ARG A 198 -12.43 28.63 8.78
CA ARG A 198 -13.20 28.15 7.61
C ARG A 198 -12.33 27.36 6.65
N VAL A 199 -11.08 27.76 6.45
CA VAL A 199 -10.16 26.96 5.64
C VAL A 199 -9.72 25.70 6.39
N ARG A 200 -9.46 25.77 7.70
CA ARG A 200 -9.24 24.56 8.53
C ARG A 200 -10.43 23.60 8.47
N SER A 201 -11.67 24.09 8.46
CA SER A 201 -12.83 23.19 8.31
C SER A 201 -12.90 22.44 6.96
N ILE A 202 -12.21 22.95 5.94
CA ILE A 202 -12.13 22.35 4.60
C ILE A 202 -10.86 21.50 4.45
N THR A 203 -9.74 21.88 5.08
CA THR A 203 -8.44 21.22 4.97
C THR A 203 -8.18 20.16 6.04
N ASP A 204 -8.74 20.35 7.25
CA ASP A 204 -8.60 19.42 8.37
C ASP A 204 -9.68 18.35 8.25
N PHE A 205 -9.49 17.48 7.24
CA PHE A 205 -10.32 16.31 7.10
C PHE A 205 -9.74 15.19 7.97
N GLN A 206 -10.54 14.69 8.92
CA GLN A 206 -10.27 13.43 9.60
C GLN A 206 -11.11 12.35 8.95
N GLN A 207 -10.53 11.63 7.97
CA GLN A 207 -11.14 10.39 7.53
C GLN A 207 -10.63 9.29 8.43
N ALA A 208 -11.55 8.72 9.20
CA ALA A 208 -11.29 7.46 9.81
C ALA A 208 -11.33 6.39 8.71
N ILE A 209 -10.26 5.61 8.57
CA ILE A 209 -10.26 4.45 7.68
C ILE A 209 -10.87 3.31 8.50
N ASP A 210 -12.16 3.42 8.81
CA ASP A 210 -12.81 2.66 9.90
C ASP A 210 -12.96 1.16 9.62
N GLN A 211 -12.58 0.67 8.44
CA GLN A 211 -12.75 -0.74 8.07
C GLN A 211 -11.58 -1.24 7.21
N LEU A 212 -10.38 -1.28 7.77
CA LEU A 212 -9.32 -2.12 7.21
C LEU A 212 -9.60 -3.58 7.62
N PRO A 213 -9.83 -4.49 6.65
CA PRO A 213 -10.18 -5.87 6.95
C PRO A 213 -9.02 -6.64 7.58
N GLY A 214 -9.34 -7.73 8.27
CA GLY A 214 -8.34 -8.74 8.65
C GLY A 214 -7.31 -8.30 9.69
N GLY A 215 -7.61 -7.35 10.58
CA GLY A 215 -6.69 -6.97 11.66
C GLY A 215 -5.55 -6.02 11.24
N ILE A 216 -5.68 -5.39 10.08
CA ILE A 216 -4.73 -4.41 9.56
C ILE A 216 -5.06 -3.01 10.11
N GLN A 217 -4.03 -2.22 10.39
CA GLN A 217 -4.10 -0.87 10.89
C GLN A 217 -3.23 0.06 10.04
N LEU A 218 -3.65 1.32 9.93
CA LEU A 218 -2.86 2.35 9.28
C LEU A 218 -1.61 2.66 10.13
N ASP A 219 -0.44 2.60 9.52
CA ASP A 219 0.83 2.91 10.18
C ASP A 219 1.28 4.34 9.87
N SER A 220 1.37 4.70 8.58
CA SER A 220 1.74 6.05 8.17
C SER A 220 1.17 6.42 6.81
N VAL A 221 1.08 7.73 6.55
CA VAL A 221 0.71 8.30 5.25
C VAL A 221 1.65 9.47 5.00
N ARG A 222 2.33 9.48 3.85
CA ARG A 222 3.34 10.49 3.54
C ARG A 222 3.38 10.83 2.06
N ALA A 223 3.75 12.08 1.75
CA ALA A 223 4.04 12.48 0.38
C ALA A 223 5.37 11.85 -0.08
N ALA A 224 5.31 11.15 -1.22
CA ALA A 224 6.45 10.62 -1.95
C ALA A 224 6.69 11.45 -3.23
N ALA A 225 7.73 11.09 -4.00
CA ALA A 225 8.10 11.82 -5.20
C ALA A 225 7.03 11.74 -6.31
N ASP A 226 6.41 10.58 -6.45
CA ASP A 226 5.48 10.17 -7.50
C ASP A 226 4.01 10.13 -7.03
N GLY A 227 3.77 10.14 -5.73
CA GLY A 227 2.42 10.08 -5.17
C GLY A 227 2.36 10.22 -3.67
N VAL A 228 1.28 9.71 -3.09
CA VAL A 228 1.13 9.53 -1.65
C VAL A 228 1.34 8.05 -1.35
N GLU A 229 2.28 7.78 -0.45
CA GLU A 229 2.54 6.43 0.06
C GLU A 229 1.78 6.24 1.37
N ILE A 230 1.09 5.11 1.45
CA ILE A 230 0.31 4.67 2.59
C ILE A 230 0.93 3.37 3.09
N ALA A 231 1.34 3.34 4.35
CA ALA A 231 1.86 2.15 5.00
C ALA A 231 0.85 1.61 6.02
N VAL A 232 0.72 0.29 6.07
CA VAL A 232 -0.16 -0.43 6.99
C VAL A 232 0.60 -1.55 7.69
N LYS A 233 0.11 -1.93 8.88
CA LYS A 233 0.62 -3.07 9.66
C LYS A 233 -0.53 -3.82 10.31
N GLY A 234 -0.39 -5.13 10.49
CA GLY A 234 -1.38 -5.95 11.16
C GLY A 234 -0.73 -7.10 11.92
N SER A 235 -1.50 -7.67 12.84
CA SER A 235 -1.15 -8.89 13.55
C SER A 235 -2.31 -9.89 13.47
N ASN A 236 -1.97 -11.18 13.35
CA ASN A 236 -2.94 -12.26 13.10
C ASN A 236 -3.85 -11.97 11.90
N VAL A 237 -3.23 -11.63 10.77
CA VAL A 237 -3.93 -11.19 9.57
C VAL A 237 -4.42 -12.40 8.77
N LYS A 238 -5.74 -12.50 8.60
CA LYS A 238 -6.35 -13.54 7.77
C LYS A 238 -6.15 -13.21 6.29
N LEU A 239 -5.44 -14.07 5.57
CA LEU A 239 -5.05 -13.85 4.16
C LEU A 239 -6.05 -14.48 3.17
N ALA A 240 -6.57 -15.65 3.51
CA ALA A 240 -7.49 -16.42 2.67
C ALA A 240 -8.43 -17.28 3.53
N GLY A 241 -9.60 -17.60 2.98
CA GLY A 241 -10.64 -18.43 3.60
C GLY A 241 -11.97 -17.71 3.78
#